data_AF-A0A847NWN1-F1
#
_entry.id   AF-A0A847NWN1-F1
#
_cell.length_a   1.000
_cell.length_b   1.000
_cell.length_c   1.000
_cell.angle_alpha   90.00
_cell.angle_beta   90.00
_cell.angle_gamma   90.00
#
_symmetry.space_group_name_H-M   'P 1'
#
loop_
_entity.id
_entity.type
_entity.pdbx_description
1 polymer ?
#
loop_
_entity_poly.entity_id
_entity_poly.type
_entity_poly.pdbx_seq_one_letter_code
_entity_poly.pdbx_strand_id
1 'polypeptide(L)'
;MKVKKTEELSKNSTLEEVWRSAKQYLGGCDALDIEREMLGKLTCPKCGNSSEVFLPLESVSSAIIPCPKCHTERIPFFFHTITKNSSMLSMTLSEVGLPLWDILWARYNDNYIGIEISGDAILP
;
A
#
# COMPACT_ATOMS: atom_id res chain seq x y z
N MET A 1 -13.42 1.76 -15.94
CA MET A 1 -12.34 2.65 -15.42
C MET A 1 -11.14 2.58 -16.35
N LYS A 2 -10.34 3.65 -16.45
CA LYS A 2 -9.13 3.68 -17.32
C LYS A 2 -7.91 3.31 -16.50
N VAL A 3 -6.97 2.58 -17.08
CA VAL A 3 -5.65 2.30 -16.49
C VAL A 3 -4.59 3.09 -17.27
N LYS A 4 -3.65 3.70 -16.56
CA LYS A 4 -2.48 4.39 -17.09
C LYS A 4 -1.25 3.58 -16.75
N LYS A 5 -0.52 3.18 -17.78
CA LYS A 5 0.82 2.62 -17.63
C LYS A 5 1.78 3.75 -17.31
N THR A 6 2.59 3.53 -16.28
CA THR A 6 3.63 4.47 -15.88
C THR A 6 4.95 3.71 -15.83
N GLU A 7 5.71 3.80 -16.92
CA GLU A 7 7.05 3.20 -17.05
C GLU A 7 8.09 3.91 -16.18
N GLU A 8 7.77 5.12 -15.71
CA GLU A 8 8.60 5.90 -14.79
C GLU A 8 8.44 5.46 -13.32
N LEU A 9 7.37 4.74 -12.98
CA LEU A 9 7.10 4.27 -11.63
C LEU A 9 7.52 2.82 -11.47
N SER A 10 8.34 2.56 -10.46
CA SER A 10 8.87 1.23 -10.11
C SER A 10 8.59 0.89 -8.65
N LYS A 11 8.95 -0.31 -8.19
CA LYS A 11 8.88 -0.74 -6.79
C LYS A 11 9.61 0.19 -5.82
N ASN A 12 10.61 0.93 -6.33
CA ASN A 12 11.40 1.89 -5.54
C ASN A 12 10.78 3.29 -5.54
N SER A 13 9.77 3.54 -6.38
CA SER A 13 9.01 4.78 -6.33
C SER A 13 8.19 4.84 -5.05
N THR A 14 7.98 6.05 -4.55
CA THR A 14 7.17 6.31 -3.36
C THR A 14 5.69 6.39 -3.69
N LEU A 15 4.85 6.12 -2.70
CA LEU A 15 3.41 6.37 -2.82
C LEU A 15 3.08 7.85 -3.08
N GLU A 16 3.94 8.78 -2.63
CA GLU A 16 3.82 10.19 -2.98
C GLU A 16 4.04 10.46 -4.47
N GLU A 17 4.96 9.76 -5.13
CA GLU A 17 5.15 9.86 -6.58
C GLU A 17 3.94 9.34 -7.34
N VAL A 18 3.35 8.22 -6.91
CA VAL A 18 2.07 7.73 -7.45
C VAL A 18 0.96 8.76 -7.26
N TRP A 19 0.86 9.33 -6.06
CA TRP A 19 -0.12 10.38 -5.74
C TRP A 19 0.04 11.60 -6.64
N ARG A 20 1.28 12.02 -6.92
CA ARG A 20 1.58 13.14 -7.80
C ARG A 20 1.15 12.84 -9.24
N SER A 21 1.43 11.63 -9.73
CA SER A 21 0.98 11.16 -11.05
C SER A 21 -0.55 11.15 -11.16
N ALA A 22 -1.25 10.64 -10.14
CA ALA A 22 -2.70 10.67 -10.07
C ALA A 22 -3.28 12.10 -10.21
N LYS A 23 -2.68 13.06 -9.49
CA LYS A 23 -3.09 14.47 -9.57
C LYS A 23 -2.93 15.06 -10.97
N GLN A 24 -1.90 14.65 -11.71
CA GLN A 24 -1.71 15.10 -13.09
C GLN A 24 -2.82 14.58 -14.01
N TYR A 25 -3.32 13.36 -13.79
CA TYR A 25 -4.37 12.78 -14.62
C TYR A 25 -5.79 13.20 -14.26
N LEU A 26 -6.08 13.38 -12.96
CA LEU A 26 -7.43 13.67 -12.46
C LEU A 26 -7.66 15.15 -12.10
N GLY A 27 -6.60 15.97 -12.05
CA GLY A 27 -6.65 17.34 -11.51
C GLY A 27 -6.67 17.40 -9.97
N GLY A 28 -6.65 16.25 -9.30
CA GLY A 28 -6.68 16.09 -7.85
C GLY A 28 -6.51 14.62 -7.46
N CYS A 29 -6.46 14.33 -6.16
CA CYS A 29 -6.40 12.96 -5.63
C CYS A 29 -6.84 13.02 -4.16
N ASP A 30 -7.87 12.27 -3.82
CA ASP A 30 -8.42 12.13 -2.46
C ASP A 30 -7.87 10.89 -1.76
N ALA A 31 -7.61 9.83 -2.55
CA ALA A 31 -7.12 8.55 -2.06
C ALA A 31 -6.42 7.75 -3.17
N LEU A 32 -5.53 6.85 -2.74
CA LEU A 32 -5.06 5.71 -3.51
C LEU A 32 -5.64 4.45 -2.87
N ASP A 33 -6.40 3.69 -3.64
CA ASP A 33 -7.05 2.46 -3.21
C ASP A 33 -6.27 1.26 -3.78
N ILE A 34 -6.04 0.27 -2.92
CA ILE A 34 -5.42 -1.01 -3.22
C ILE A 34 -6.56 -2.03 -3.33
N GLU A 35 -6.53 -2.90 -4.34
CA GLU A 35 -7.61 -3.87 -4.58
C GLU A 35 -7.73 -4.93 -3.47
N ARG A 36 -6.62 -5.21 -2.80
CA ARG A 36 -6.50 -6.21 -1.73
C ARG A 36 -6.35 -5.54 -0.36
N GLU A 37 -6.71 -6.29 0.68
CA GLU A 37 -6.49 -5.86 2.06
C GLU A 37 -5.03 -6.09 2.46
N MET A 38 -4.41 -5.09 3.07
CA MET A 38 -3.02 -5.12 3.51
C MET A 38 -2.95 -5.15 5.03
N LEU A 39 -2.06 -5.97 5.60
CA LEU A 39 -1.70 -5.90 7.01
C LEU A 39 -0.57 -4.89 7.20
N GLY A 40 -0.86 -3.73 7.80
CA GLY A 40 0.14 -2.69 8.03
C GLY A 40 0.91 -2.89 9.33
N LYS A 41 0.22 -3.26 10.42
CA LYS A 41 0.83 -3.31 11.75
C LYS A 41 0.14 -4.34 12.64
N LEU A 42 0.90 -4.94 13.55
CA LEU A 42 0.39 -5.73 14.66
C LEU A 42 0.75 -5.07 15.99
N THR A 43 -0.20 -4.95 16.91
CA THR A 43 0.03 -4.35 18.24
C THR A 43 -0.48 -5.27 19.34
N CYS A 44 0.37 -5.58 20.31
CA CYS A 44 -0.03 -6.38 21.47
C CYS A 44 -0.87 -5.53 22.44
N PRO A 45 -2.13 -5.90 22.75
CA PRO A 45 -2.95 -5.15 23.69
C PRO A 45 -2.48 -5.28 25.14
N LYS A 46 -1.72 -6.34 25.47
CA LYS A 46 -1.25 -6.60 26.84
C LYS A 46 0.02 -5.84 27.20
N CYS A 47 1.00 -5.80 26.31
CA CYS A 47 2.33 -5.23 26.60
C CYS A 47 2.72 -4.06 25.69
N GLY A 48 1.85 -3.65 24.76
CA GLY A 48 2.11 -2.52 23.85
C GLY A 48 3.12 -2.79 22.74
N ASN A 49 3.82 -3.94 22.75
CA ASN A 49 4.78 -4.26 21.69
C ASN A 49 4.11 -4.25 20.31
N SER A 50 4.64 -3.45 19.39
CA SER A 50 4.17 -3.37 18.02
C SER A 50 5.23 -3.72 16.98
N SER A 51 4.77 -4.15 15.80
CA SER A 51 5.62 -4.41 14.63
C SER A 51 4.89 -3.95 13.37
N GLU A 52 5.58 -3.18 12.53
CA GLU A 52 5.15 -2.93 11.15
C GLU A 52 5.36 -4.20 10.33
N VAL A 53 4.42 -4.49 9.42
CA VAL A 53 4.38 -5.74 8.65
C VAL A 53 4.34 -5.45 7.15
N PHE A 54 3.40 -4.63 6.71
CA PHE A 54 3.19 -4.25 5.31
C PHE A 54 3.24 -5.42 4.33
N LEU A 55 2.26 -6.33 4.46
CA LEU A 55 2.09 -7.47 3.56
C LEU A 55 0.64 -7.60 3.11
N PRO A 56 0.39 -8.14 1.90
CA PRO A 56 -0.94 -8.60 1.52
C PRO A 56 -1.46 -9.61 2.54
N LEU A 57 -2.73 -9.51 2.91
CA LEU A 57 -3.32 -10.38 3.93
C LEU A 57 -3.14 -11.88 3.59
N GLU A 58 -3.24 -12.23 2.32
CA GLU A 58 -3.02 -13.59 1.80
C GLU A 58 -1.59 -14.12 2.00
N SER A 59 -0.62 -13.23 2.23
CA SER A 59 0.80 -13.56 2.46
C SER A 59 1.16 -13.61 3.94
N VAL A 60 0.22 -13.32 4.85
CA VAL A 60 0.48 -13.27 6.29
C VAL A 60 0.49 -14.68 6.89
N SER A 61 1.61 -15.05 7.49
CA SER A 61 1.73 -16.29 8.27
C SER A 61 1.04 -16.17 9.63
N SER A 62 0.30 -17.20 10.05
CA SER A 62 -0.29 -17.25 11.40
C SER A 62 0.77 -17.23 12.52
N ALA A 63 2.03 -17.54 12.21
CA ALA A 63 3.13 -17.54 13.17
C ALA A 63 3.44 -16.14 13.76
N ILE A 64 3.06 -15.05 13.09
CA ILE A 64 3.34 -13.69 13.57
C ILE A 64 2.23 -13.10 14.46
N ILE A 65 1.09 -13.81 14.56
CA ILE A 65 -0.10 -13.40 15.32
C ILE A 65 0.20 -13.31 16.83
N PRO A 66 0.85 -14.32 17.46
CA PRO A 66 1.17 -14.25 18.89
C PRO A 66 2.25 -13.20 19.16
N CYS A 67 2.13 -12.48 20.28
CA CYS A 67 3.16 -11.56 20.70
C CYS A 67 4.46 -12.29 21.10
N PRO A 68 5.63 -11.95 20.53
CA PRO A 68 6.90 -12.60 20.85
C PRO A 68 7.40 -12.28 22.26
N LYS A 69 6.76 -11.32 22.97
CA LYS A 69 7.13 -10.95 24.35
C LYS A 69 6.28 -11.64 25.42
N CYS A 70 5.00 -11.87 25.15
CA CYS A 70 4.06 -12.35 26.17
C CYS A 70 3.02 -13.35 25.65
N HIS A 71 3.12 -13.75 24.38
CA HIS A 71 2.29 -14.73 23.69
C HIS A 71 0.80 -14.40 23.57
N THR A 72 0.35 -13.24 24.08
CA THR A 72 -1.00 -12.72 23.80
C THR A 72 -1.17 -12.43 22.31
N GLU A 73 -2.34 -12.77 21.78
CA GLU A 73 -2.73 -12.45 20.41
C GLU A 73 -2.67 -10.93 20.17
N ARG A 74 -2.01 -10.53 19.07
CA ARG A 74 -1.87 -9.12 18.70
C ARG A 74 -3.08 -8.67 17.87
N ILE A 75 -3.44 -7.39 18.00
CA ILE A 75 -4.49 -6.76 17.22
C ILE A 75 -3.89 -6.25 15.90
N PRO A 76 -4.47 -6.63 14.74
CA PRO A 76 -4.04 -6.13 13.44
C PRO A 76 -4.59 -4.74 13.13
N PHE A 77 -3.80 -3.96 12.40
CA PHE A 77 -4.24 -2.80 11.65
C PHE A 77 -4.19 -3.14 10.17
N PHE A 78 -5.37 -3.17 9.54
CA PHE A 78 -5.51 -3.39 8.12
C PHE A 78 -5.74 -2.08 7.37
N PHE A 79 -5.36 -2.05 6.10
CA PHE A 79 -5.64 -0.94 5.21
C PHE A 79 -5.79 -1.43 3.77
N HIS A 80 -6.63 -0.75 3.01
CA HIS A 80 -6.67 -0.82 1.54
C HIS A 80 -6.75 0.57 0.91
N THR A 81 -6.75 1.63 1.73
CA THR A 81 -6.85 3.02 1.27
C THR A 81 -5.74 3.85 1.91
N ILE A 82 -5.02 4.59 1.09
CA ILE A 82 -4.03 5.59 1.49
C ILE A 82 -4.61 6.96 1.21
N THR A 83 -4.61 7.85 2.20
CA THR A 83 -5.13 9.22 2.09
C THR A 83 -4.00 10.26 2.17
N LYS A 84 -4.32 11.53 1.89
CA LYS A 84 -3.34 12.63 1.75
C LYS A 84 -2.42 12.84 2.96
N ASN A 85 -2.87 12.45 4.16
CA ASN A 85 -2.11 12.65 5.40
C ASN A 85 -1.51 11.36 5.94
N SER A 86 -1.53 10.29 5.15
CA SER A 86 -0.94 9.01 5.55
C SER A 86 0.58 9.13 5.62
N SER A 87 1.18 8.64 6.71
CA SER A 87 2.64 8.48 6.81
C SER A 87 3.19 7.49 5.78
N MET A 88 2.35 6.64 5.20
CA MET A 88 2.74 5.70 4.15
C MET A 88 3.13 6.40 2.84
N LEU A 89 2.77 7.69 2.63
CA LEU A 89 3.10 8.39 1.39
C LEU A 89 4.62 8.48 1.14
N SER A 90 5.44 8.53 2.19
CA SER A 90 6.90 8.55 2.06
C SER A 90 7.52 7.17 1.84
N MET A 91 6.73 6.09 1.96
CA MET A 91 7.23 4.73 1.75
C MET A 91 7.25 4.41 0.25
N THR A 92 8.23 3.61 -0.14
CA THR A 92 8.30 3.00 -1.46
C THR A 92 7.21 1.94 -1.62
N LEU A 93 6.83 1.66 -2.87
CA LEU A 93 5.85 0.62 -3.20
C LEU A 93 6.27 -0.76 -2.66
N SER A 94 7.57 -1.06 -2.70
CA SER A 94 8.13 -2.28 -2.11
C SER A 94 8.04 -2.31 -0.58
N GLU A 95 8.22 -1.18 0.11
CA GLU A 95 8.13 -1.08 1.57
C GLU A 95 6.70 -1.25 2.09
N VAL A 96 5.69 -0.84 1.30
CA VAL A 96 4.27 -1.09 1.63
C VAL A 96 3.78 -2.48 1.21
N GLY A 97 4.66 -3.31 0.66
CA GLY A 97 4.36 -4.69 0.29
C GLY A 97 3.55 -4.84 -0.99
N LEU A 98 3.53 -3.82 -1.86
CA LEU A 98 2.85 -3.91 -3.15
C LEU A 98 3.70 -4.77 -4.11
N PRO A 99 3.10 -5.81 -4.73
CA PRO A 99 3.79 -6.62 -5.71
C PRO A 99 4.14 -5.82 -6.97
N LEU A 100 5.08 -6.35 -7.75
CA LEU A 100 5.34 -5.83 -9.09
C LEU A 100 4.06 -5.90 -9.93
N TRP A 101 3.85 -4.91 -10.80
CA TRP A 101 2.71 -4.82 -11.71
C TRP A 101 1.34 -4.63 -11.03
N ASP A 102 1.31 -4.32 -9.72
CA ASP A 102 0.05 -3.99 -9.06
C ASP A 102 -0.54 -2.68 -9.63
N ILE A 103 -1.85 -2.55 -9.49
CA ILE A 103 -2.59 -1.36 -9.93
C ILE A 103 -3.07 -0.61 -8.68
N LEU A 104 -2.61 0.63 -8.53
CA LEU A 104 -3.16 1.55 -7.55
C LEU A 104 -4.29 2.36 -8.17
N TRP A 105 -5.47 2.32 -7.55
CA TRP A 105 -6.63 3.05 -8.00
C TRP A 105 -6.67 4.42 -7.36
N ALA A 106 -6.30 5.45 -8.12
CA ALA A 106 -6.45 6.81 -7.66
C ALA A 106 -7.89 7.28 -7.83
N ARG A 107 -8.39 7.96 -6.80
CA ARG A 107 -9.75 8.50 -6.74
C ARG A 107 -9.71 10.01 -6.52
N TYR A 108 -10.56 10.74 -7.24
CA TYR A 108 -10.82 12.16 -7.02
C TYR A 108 -12.27 12.51 -7.35
N ASN A 109 -13.04 12.94 -6.34
CA ASN A 109 -14.50 13.00 -6.42
C ASN A 109 -15.07 11.65 -6.92
N ASP A 110 -15.93 11.67 -7.94
CA ASP A 110 -16.51 10.46 -8.57
C ASP A 110 -15.64 9.85 -9.69
N ASN A 111 -14.40 10.35 -9.87
CA ASN A 111 -13.50 9.89 -10.93
C ASN A 111 -12.44 8.94 -10.40
N TYR A 112 -12.11 7.94 -11.22
CA TYR A 112 -11.16 6.88 -10.89
C TYR A 112 -10.21 6.61 -12.06
N ILE A 113 -8.92 6.43 -11.74
CA ILE A 113 -7.91 5.97 -12.69
C ILE A 113 -7.00 4.94 -12.03
N GLY A 114 -6.73 3.85 -12.72
CA GLY A 114 -5.73 2.87 -12.30
C GLY A 114 -4.34 3.35 -12.73
N ILE A 115 -3.36 3.22 -11.86
CA ILE A 115 -1.95 3.48 -12.15
C ILE A 115 -1.23 2.13 -12.07
N GLU A 116 -0.78 1.66 -13.23
CA GLU A 116 -0.02 0.41 -13.35
C GLU A 116 1.47 0.70 -13.17
N ILE A 117 2.08 0.01 -12.21
CA ILE A 117 3.52 0.14 -11.89
C ILE A 117 4.31 -0.74 -12.87
N SER A 118 4.74 -0.14 -13.98
CA SER A 118 5.38 -0.87 -15.09
C SER A 118 6.88 -0.62 -15.23
N GLY A 119 7.51 0.23 -14.41
CA GLY A 119 8.93 0.61 -14.55
C GLY A 119 9.94 -0.49 -14.23
N ASP A 120 9.51 -1.57 -13.57
CA ASP A 120 10.33 -2.78 -13.37
C ASP A 120 10.07 -3.85 -14.45
N ALA A 121 9.28 -3.53 -15.48
CA ALA A 121 9.12 -4.39 -16.63
C ALA A 121 10.47 -4.57 -17.32
N ILE A 122 11.04 -5.76 -17.23
CA ILE A 122 12.11 -6.15 -18.15
C ILE A 122 11.44 -6.25 -19.52
N LEU A 123 11.63 -5.24 -20.36
CA LEU A 123 11.29 -5.34 -21.77
C LEU A 123 12.18 -6.43 -22.39
N PRO A 124 11.62 -7.42 -23.10
CA PRO A 124 12.39 -8.44 -23.81
C PRO A 124 13.25 -7.84 -24.94
#